data_AF-A0A1I3HN00-F1
#
_entry.id   AF-A0A1I3HN00-F1
#
_cell.length_a   1.000
_cell.length_b   1.000
_cell.length_c   1.000
_cell.angle_alpha   90.00
_cell.angle_beta   90.00
_cell.angle_gamma   90.00
#
_symmetry.space_group_name_H-M   'P 1'
#
loop_
_entity.id
_entity.type
_entity.pdbx_description
1 polymer ?
#
loop_
_entity_poly.entity_id
_entity_poly.type
_entity_poly.pdbx_seq_one_letter_code
_entity_poly.pdbx_strand_id
1 'polypeptide(L)' 'MSIVTLLNTLVEELNSAEENFFSNPKDFYSLETSVKTSTESFAASFLGLLLSEINSKIENDG' A
#
# COMPACT_ATOMS: atom_id res chain seq x y z
N MET A 1 -11.70 4.59 2.81
CA MET A 1 -10.48 4.28 3.61
C MET A 1 -9.67 5.56 3.71
N SER A 2 -9.07 5.89 4.85
CA SER A 2 -8.27 7.13 4.95
C SER A 2 -6.85 6.90 4.46
N ILE A 3 -6.12 7.97 4.08
CA ILE A 3 -4.69 7.87 3.76
C ILE A 3 -3.87 7.30 4.92
N VAL A 4 -4.24 7.62 6.17
CA VAL A 4 -3.60 7.08 7.38
C VAL A 4 -3.79 5.57 7.44
N THR A 5 -4.98 5.07 7.13
CA THR A 5 -5.26 3.63 7.08
C THR A 5 -4.41 2.94 6.01
N LEU A 6 -4.29 3.52 4.82
CA LEU A 6 -3.45 2.96 3.75
C LEU A 6 -1.98 2.88 4.14
N LEU A 7 -1.46 3.94 4.78
CA LEU A 7 -0.08 3.97 5.26
C LEU A 7 0.17 2.94 6.37
N ASN A 8 -0.76 2.79 7.31
CA ASN A 8 -0.65 1.79 8.36
C ASN A 8 -0.63 0.36 7.77
N THR A 9 -1.53 0.06 6.83
CA THR A 9 -1.54 -1.24 6.15
C THR A 9 -0.22 -1.51 5.41
N LEU A 10 0.31 -0.52 4.69
CA LEU A 10 1.62 -0.67 4.04
C LEU A 10 2.73 -0.98 5.04
N VAL A 11 2.80 -0.26 6.17
CA VAL A 11 3.82 -0.47 7.20
C VAL A 11 3.69 -1.87 7.84
N GLU A 12 2.47 -2.31 8.13
CA GLU A 12 2.22 -3.65 8.68
C GLU A 12 2.67 -4.76 7.72
N GLU A 13 2.36 -4.63 6.42
CA GLU A 13 2.78 -5.60 5.41
C GLU A 13 4.29 -5.62 5.20
N LEU A 14 4.95 -4.45 5.19
CA LEU A 14 6.41 -4.35 5.07
C LEU A 14 7.12 -4.98 6.27
N ASN A 15 6.64 -4.71 7.49
CA ASN A 15 7.19 -5.31 8.70
C ASN A 15 7.05 -6.85 8.67
N SER A 16 5.89 -7.35 8.25
CA SER A 16 5.68 -8.81 8.13
C SER A 16 6.60 -9.44 7.08
N ALA A 17 6.81 -8.76 5.94
CA ALA A 17 7.74 -9.23 4.91
C ALA A 17 9.19 -9.28 5.43
N GLU A 18 9.60 -8.28 6.21
CA GLU A 18 10.92 -8.21 6.83
C GLU A 18 11.12 -9.32 7.89
N GLU A 19 10.13 -9.55 8.75
CA GLU A 19 10.15 -10.64 9.74
C GLU A 19 10.27 -12.02 9.08
N ASN A 20 9.54 -12.24 7.98
CA ASN A 20 9.63 -13.46 7.18
C ASN A 20 11.04 -13.63 6.58
N PHE A 21 11.63 -12.53 6.07
CA PHE A 21 13.00 -12.55 5.56
C PHE A 21 14.01 -12.89 6.65
N PHE A 22 13.92 -12.29 7.84
CA PHE A 22 14.84 -12.63 8.94
C PHE A 22 14.72 -14.08 9.40
N SER A 23 13.53 -14.67 9.27
CA SER A 23 13.30 -16.09 9.56
C SER A 23 13.89 -17.02 8.50
N ASN A 24 13.96 -16.59 7.24
CA ASN A 24 14.58 -17.34 6.15
C ASN A 24 15.29 -16.43 5.12
N PRO A 25 16.51 -15.96 5.40
CA PRO A 25 17.18 -14.97 4.55
C PRO A 25 17.55 -15.47 3.14
N LYS A 26 17.51 -16.79 2.91
CA LYS A 26 17.76 -17.38 1.59
C LYS A 26 16.61 -17.14 0.62
N ASP A 27 15.42 -16.83 1.13
CA ASP A 27 14.24 -16.54 0.33
C ASP A 27 14.05 -15.02 0.15
N PHE A 28 15.03 -14.39 -0.47
CA PHE A 28 14.96 -12.98 -0.83
C PHE A 28 13.83 -12.69 -1.83
N TYR A 29 13.50 -13.66 -2.69
CA TYR A 29 12.43 -13.53 -3.68
C TYR A 29 11.07 -13.24 -3.04
N SER A 30 10.75 -13.93 -1.93
CA SER A 30 9.52 -13.67 -1.16
C SER A 30 9.48 -12.26 -0.56
N LEU A 31 10.61 -11.75 -0.07
CA LEU A 31 10.71 -10.36 0.42
C LEU A 31 10.46 -9.37 -0.72
N GLU A 32 11.19 -9.51 -1.83
CA GLU A 32 11.06 -8.63 -3.00
C GLU A 32 9.62 -8.61 -3.53
N THR A 33 9.02 -9.79 -3.66
CA THR A 33 7.65 -9.95 -4.16
C THR A 33 6.62 -9.32 -3.22
N SER A 34 6.77 -9.53 -1.91
CA SER A 34 5.84 -8.97 -0.91
C SER A 34 5.92 -7.45 -0.89
N VAL A 35 7.13 -6.89 -0.79
CA VAL A 35 7.35 -5.43 -0.80
C VAL A 35 6.78 -4.79 -2.06
N LYS A 36 7.03 -5.39 -3.23
CA LYS A 36 6.50 -4.91 -4.51
C LYS A 36 4.97 -4.91 -4.52
N THR A 37 4.36 -6.03 -4.16
CA THR A 37 2.90 -6.21 -4.19
C THR A 37 2.20 -5.23 -3.24
N SER A 38 2.72 -5.08 -2.01
CA SER A 38 2.21 -4.14 -1.02
C SER A 38 2.30 -2.69 -1.50
N THR A 39 3.42 -2.32 -2.12
CA THR A 39 3.62 -0.97 -2.67
C THR A 39 2.68 -0.70 -3.86
N GLU A 40 2.50 -1.67 -4.74
CA GLU A 40 1.55 -1.58 -5.87
C GLU A 40 0.10 -1.42 -5.37
N SER A 41 -0.30 -2.22 -4.37
CA SER A 41 -1.63 -2.15 -3.74
C SER A 41 -1.88 -0.79 -3.08
N PHE A 42 -0.89 -0.28 -2.34
CA PHE A 42 -0.94 1.06 -1.74
C PHE A 42 -1.10 2.14 -2.81
N ALA A 43 -0.27 2.12 -3.86
CA ALA A 43 -0.31 3.11 -4.92
C ALA A 43 -1.66 3.14 -5.64
N ALA A 44 -2.20 1.97 -5.98
CA ALA A 44 -3.53 1.85 -6.61
C ALA A 44 -4.63 2.43 -5.70
N SER A 45 -4.60 2.09 -4.41
CA SER A 45 -5.58 2.57 -3.43
C SER A 45 -5.48 4.09 -3.21
N PHE A 46 -4.26 4.63 -3.14
CA PHE A 46 -4.02 6.06 -3.00
C PHE A 46 -4.52 6.84 -4.21
N LEU A 47 -4.21 6.38 -5.42
CA LEU A 47 -4.73 6.98 -6.65
C LEU A 47 -6.25 6.93 -6.69
N GLY A 48 -6.87 5.82 -6.27
CA GLY A 48 -8.31 5.70 -6.15
C GLY A 48 -8.92 6.73 -5.19
N LEU A 49 -8.28 6.98 -4.04
CA LEU A 49 -8.71 8.02 -3.11
C LEU A 49 -8.61 9.42 -3.73
N LEU A 50 -7.48 9.77 -4.32
CA LEU A 50 -7.29 11.08 -4.96
C LEU A 50 -8.32 11.32 -6.06
N LEU A 51 -8.53 10.35 -6.94
CA LEU A 51 -9.51 10.48 -8.03
C LEU A 51 -10.93 10.64 -7.48
N SER A 52 -11.27 9.95 -6.39
CA SER A 52 -12.58 10.09 -5.74
C SER A 52 -12.76 11.48 -5.12
N GLU A 53 -11.73 12.02 -4.47
CA GLU A 53 -11.75 13.38 -3.91
C GLU A 53 -11.88 14.44 -5.01
N ILE A 54 -11.15 14.29 -6.12
CA ILE A 54 -11.25 15.17 -7.29
C ILE A 54 -12.67 15.10 -7.87
N ASN A 55 -13.24 13.91 -8.06
CA ASN A 55 -14.60 13.76 -8.59
C ASN A 55 -15.63 14.44 -7.67
N SER A 56 -15.52 14.23 -6.35
CA SER A 56 -16.41 14.88 -5.39
C SER A 56 -16.29 16.40 -5.42
N LYS A 57 -15.07 16.95 -5.62
CA LYS A 57 -14.85 18.39 -5.79
C LYS A 57 -15.58 18.92 -7.03
N ILE A 58 -15.45 18.22 -8.16
CA ILE A 58 -16.10 18.60 -9.42
C ILE A 58 -17.63 18.57 -9.29
N GLU A 59 -18.18 17.54 -8.66
CA GLU A 59 -19.64 17.40 -8.46
C GLU A 59 -20.21 18.49 -7.55
N ASN A 60 -19.45 18.95 -6.55
CA ASN A 60 -19.91 19.96 -5.59
C ASN A 60 -19.66 21.42 -6.04
N ASP A 61 -18.77 21.64 -7.01
CA ASP A 61 -18.51 22.96 -7.60
C ASP A 61 -19.44 23.30 -8.80
N GLY A 62 -20.27 22.33 -9.24
CA GLY A 62 -21.19 22.42 -10.38
C GLY A 62 -22.62 22.88 -10.07
#